data_AF-A0A088C915-F1
#
_entry.id   AF-A0A088C915-F1
#
_cell.length_a   1.000
_cell.length_b   1.000
_cell.length_c   1.000
_cell.angle_alpha   90.00
_cell.angle_beta   90.00
_cell.angle_gamma   90.00
#
_symmetry.space_group_name_H-M   'P 1'
#
loop_
_entity.id
_entity.type
_entity.pdbx_description
1 polymer ?
#
loop_
_entity_poly.entity_id
_entity_poly.type
_entity_poly.pdbx_seq_one_letter_code
_entity_poly.pdbx_strand_id
1 'polypeptide(L)'
;AAAAAAAVASGISVRQVAPKPSNARRSRSVLRAAVSVERGEKAYTVQKSEEIFNAAKELMPGGVNSPVRAFKSVGGQPIVFDSVKGSHMWDVDGNEYIDYVGSWGPAIIGHADDKVNAALIETLKKGTSFGAPCVLENVLAEMVISAVPSIEMVRFVNSGTEACMGALRLVRAFTGREKIVKFEGCYHGHADSFLVKAGSGVATLGLPDSPGVPKGSTSGTLTAPYNDVEAVKKLFEDNKGEIAAVFLEPVVGNAGFIPPQPGFLNALRELTKQDGALLVFDEVMTGFRLAYGGAQEYFGITPDVTTLGKIIGGGLPVGAYGGRKDIMEMVAPAGPMYQAGTLSGNPLAMTAGIHTLKRLLEPGTYEYLDKITGDLV
;
A
#
# COMPACT_ATOMS: atom_id res chain seq x y z
N ALA A 1 46.20 -33.46 64.82
CA ALA A 1 46.06 -34.39 65.96
C ALA A 1 44.65 -34.99 65.89
N ALA A 2 44.38 -36.28 65.70
CA ALA A 2 45.02 -37.56 66.08
C ALA A 2 44.42 -38.20 67.34
N ALA A 3 44.05 -39.49 67.23
CA ALA A 3 43.58 -40.44 68.26
C ALA A 3 42.21 -40.16 68.95
N ALA A 4 41.39 -41.13 69.38
CA ALA A 4 41.28 -42.60 69.18
C ALA A 4 39.82 -43.01 69.57
N ALA A 5 39.10 -43.92 68.90
CA ALA A 5 39.09 -45.41 69.02
C ALA A 5 38.71 -45.94 70.43
N ALA A 6 37.97 -47.04 70.65
CA ALA A 6 37.61 -48.17 69.77
C ALA A 6 36.41 -49.04 70.31
N ALA A 7 36.20 -50.21 69.67
CA ALA A 7 35.55 -51.46 70.16
C ALA A 7 34.02 -51.63 69.86
N VAL A 8 33.47 -52.80 69.46
CA VAL A 8 33.94 -54.21 69.34
C VAL A 8 33.43 -54.88 68.03
N ALA A 9 34.05 -56.01 67.65
CA ALA A 9 33.75 -56.96 66.55
C ALA A 9 32.33 -57.62 66.61
N SER A 10 31.89 -58.56 65.74
CA SER A 10 32.55 -59.57 64.89
C SER A 10 31.60 -60.28 63.91
N GLY A 11 32.11 -60.92 62.84
CA GLY A 11 31.52 -62.16 62.29
C GLY A 11 31.21 -62.22 60.78
N ILE A 12 31.86 -63.15 60.06
CA ILE A 12 31.62 -63.51 58.64
C ILE A 12 31.54 -65.06 58.55
N SER A 13 30.58 -65.63 57.78
CA SER A 13 30.83 -66.91 57.07
C SER A 13 29.85 -67.25 55.92
N VAL A 14 30.43 -67.27 54.71
CA VAL A 14 30.29 -68.14 53.51
C VAL A 14 29.02 -68.99 53.17
N ARG A 15 28.73 -68.97 51.86
CA ARG A 15 27.74 -69.66 50.98
C ARG A 15 27.62 -71.20 51.02
N GLN A 16 26.47 -71.68 50.51
CA GLN A 16 26.35 -72.89 49.65
C GLN A 16 25.49 -72.61 48.38
N VAL A 17 25.32 -73.59 47.46
CA VAL A 17 25.13 -73.37 46.01
C VAL A 17 23.97 -74.16 45.35
N ALA A 18 23.09 -73.45 44.60
CA ALA A 18 22.25 -73.88 43.45
C ALA A 18 21.13 -74.96 43.68
N PRO A 19 20.07 -75.12 42.83
CA PRO A 19 20.04 -75.07 41.35
C PRO A 19 19.00 -74.14 40.66
N LYS A 20 19.10 -74.03 39.32
CA LYS A 20 18.13 -73.37 38.39
C LYS A 20 16.89 -74.26 38.15
N PRO A 21 15.69 -73.70 37.89
CA PRO A 21 15.30 -73.15 36.58
C PRO A 21 14.59 -71.77 36.70
N SER A 22 14.06 -71.08 35.67
CA SER A 22 13.91 -71.33 34.22
C SER A 22 14.17 -70.03 33.40
N ASN A 23 13.72 -69.95 32.13
CA ASN A 23 13.71 -68.71 31.33
C ASN A 23 12.36 -67.97 31.40
N ALA A 24 12.37 -66.67 31.72
CA ALA A 24 11.30 -65.74 31.37
C ALA A 24 11.86 -64.33 31.11
N ARG A 25 11.77 -63.84 29.86
CA ARG A 25 12.11 -62.46 29.51
C ARG A 25 11.11 -61.51 30.19
N ARG A 26 11.59 -60.62 31.07
CA ARG A 26 10.85 -59.41 31.47
C ARG A 26 11.45 -58.20 30.78
N SER A 27 10.71 -57.64 29.81
CA SER A 27 10.98 -56.30 29.28
C SER A 27 10.79 -55.26 30.40
N ARG A 28 11.73 -54.33 30.54
CA ARG A 28 11.54 -53.14 31.36
C ARG A 28 10.82 -52.10 30.51
N SER A 29 9.54 -51.88 30.77
CA SER A 29 8.80 -50.74 30.23
C SER A 29 9.30 -49.46 30.89
N VAL A 30 10.05 -48.65 30.15
CA VAL A 30 10.36 -47.28 30.55
C VAL A 30 9.15 -46.41 30.20
N LEU A 31 8.33 -46.09 31.20
CA LEU A 31 7.28 -45.08 31.06
C LEU A 31 7.92 -43.71 30.84
N ARG A 32 8.12 -43.34 29.58
CA ARG A 32 8.16 -41.92 29.19
C ARG A 32 6.74 -41.39 29.29
N ALA A 33 6.49 -40.55 30.28
CA ALA A 33 5.30 -39.69 30.27
C ALA A 33 5.44 -38.73 29.08
N ALA A 34 4.72 -39.02 28.00
CA ALA A 34 4.56 -38.08 26.91
C ALA A 34 3.67 -36.94 27.41
N VAL A 35 4.23 -35.75 27.58
CA VAL A 35 3.42 -34.53 27.64
C VAL A 35 2.98 -34.27 26.20
N SER A 36 1.84 -34.86 25.83
CA SER A 36 1.12 -34.52 24.62
C SER A 36 0.59 -33.10 24.76
N VAL A 37 1.35 -32.13 24.26
CA VAL A 37 0.80 -30.83 23.92
C VAL A 37 -0.10 -31.05 22.71
N GLU A 38 -1.37 -31.33 22.97
CA GLU A 38 -2.41 -31.23 21.96
C GLU A 38 -2.52 -29.76 21.55
N ARG A 39 -1.70 -29.35 20.57
CA ARG A 39 -2.11 -28.31 19.64
C ARG A 39 -3.29 -28.87 18.87
N GLY A 40 -4.49 -28.68 19.42
CA GLY A 40 -5.71 -28.89 18.64
C GLY A 40 -5.63 -27.97 17.43
N GLU A 41 -5.39 -28.53 16.25
CA GLU A 41 -5.44 -27.78 15.00
C GLU A 41 -6.86 -27.26 14.84
N LYS A 42 -7.02 -25.95 15.01
CA LYS A 42 -8.28 -25.26 14.79
C LYS A 42 -8.64 -25.46 13.33
N ALA A 43 -9.71 -26.21 13.05
CA ALA A 43 -10.15 -26.43 11.67
C ALA A 43 -10.50 -25.08 11.03
N TYR A 44 -9.99 -24.84 9.82
CA TYR A 44 -10.29 -23.65 9.04
C TYR A 44 -11.80 -23.52 8.84
N THR A 45 -12.36 -22.37 9.20
CA THR A 45 -13.80 -22.08 9.09
C THR A 45 -14.01 -20.60 8.83
N VAL A 46 -15.06 -20.25 8.09
CA VAL A 46 -15.41 -18.87 7.73
C VAL A 46 -16.88 -18.55 8.07
N GLN A 47 -17.47 -19.33 8.98
CA GLN A 47 -18.91 -19.27 9.30
C GLN A 47 -19.36 -17.91 9.85
N LYS A 48 -18.55 -17.26 10.70
CA LYS A 48 -18.87 -15.91 11.19
C LYS A 48 -18.67 -14.87 10.09
N SER A 49 -17.63 -15.04 9.26
CA SER A 49 -17.42 -14.18 8.10
C SER A 49 -18.61 -14.24 7.12
N GLU A 50 -19.17 -15.44 6.88
CA GLU A 50 -20.42 -15.65 6.13
C GLU A 50 -21.62 -14.94 6.79
N GLU A 51 -21.84 -15.15 8.09
CA GLU A 51 -22.95 -14.53 8.84
C GLU A 51 -22.90 -13.00 8.77
N ILE A 52 -21.76 -12.41 9.09
CA ILE A 52 -21.55 -10.95 9.08
C ILE A 52 -21.69 -10.40 7.66
N PHE A 53 -21.16 -11.08 6.65
CA PHE A 53 -21.27 -10.61 5.27
C PHE A 53 -22.69 -10.76 4.70
N ASN A 54 -23.45 -11.77 5.15
CA ASN A 54 -24.86 -11.91 4.83
C ASN A 54 -25.66 -10.71 5.37
N ALA A 55 -25.44 -10.30 6.62
CA ALA A 55 -26.02 -9.07 7.15
C ALA A 55 -25.53 -7.81 6.41
N ALA A 56 -24.24 -7.74 6.06
CA ALA A 56 -23.66 -6.58 5.38
C ALA A 56 -24.31 -6.29 4.01
N LYS A 57 -24.73 -7.31 3.26
CA LYS A 57 -25.38 -7.16 1.95
C LYS A 57 -26.73 -6.41 2.01
N GLU A 58 -27.43 -6.47 3.14
CA GLU A 58 -28.67 -5.72 3.38
C GLU A 58 -28.41 -4.25 3.78
N LEU A 59 -27.16 -3.92 4.16
CA LEU A 59 -26.78 -2.61 4.69
C LEU A 59 -25.97 -1.76 3.70
N MET A 60 -25.17 -2.39 2.83
CA MET A 60 -24.25 -1.73 1.91
C MET A 60 -24.36 -2.33 0.50
N PRO A 61 -24.15 -1.55 -0.58
CA PRO A 61 -24.16 -2.06 -1.95
C PRO A 61 -23.19 -3.24 -2.16
N GLY A 62 -23.74 -4.46 -2.29
CA GLY A 62 -22.94 -5.68 -2.41
C GLY A 62 -22.15 -6.05 -1.15
N GLY A 63 -22.53 -5.52 0.02
CA GLY A 63 -21.92 -5.81 1.32
C GLY A 63 -20.61 -5.10 1.61
N VAL A 64 -20.16 -4.15 0.78
CA VAL A 64 -18.81 -3.56 0.87
C VAL A 64 -18.75 -2.06 0.59
N ASN A 65 -17.74 -1.41 1.15
CA ASN A 65 -17.37 -0.01 0.87
C ASN A 65 -16.31 0.14 -0.25
N SER A 66 -15.91 -0.95 -0.91
CA SER A 66 -15.03 -0.94 -2.09
C SER A 66 -15.21 -2.24 -2.89
N PRO A 67 -15.44 -2.19 -4.22
CA PRO A 67 -15.89 -3.37 -4.99
C PRO A 67 -14.99 -4.61 -4.89
N VAL A 68 -13.66 -4.43 -4.87
CA VAL A 68 -12.69 -5.54 -4.82
C VAL A 68 -12.83 -6.39 -3.55
N ARG A 69 -13.31 -5.80 -2.45
CA ARG A 69 -13.52 -6.49 -1.16
C ARG A 69 -14.66 -7.51 -1.21
N ALA A 70 -15.51 -7.50 -2.24
CA ALA A 70 -16.60 -8.45 -2.41
C ALA A 70 -16.17 -9.79 -3.06
N PHE A 71 -14.87 -9.99 -3.33
CA PHE A 71 -14.26 -11.24 -3.83
C PHE A 71 -14.86 -11.83 -5.13
N LYS A 72 -15.68 -11.06 -5.85
CA LYS A 72 -16.38 -11.50 -7.08
C LYS A 72 -15.44 -12.02 -8.18
N SER A 73 -14.21 -11.51 -8.27
CA SER A 73 -13.20 -11.96 -9.24
C SER A 73 -12.59 -13.31 -8.92
N VAL A 74 -12.68 -13.79 -7.67
CA VAL A 74 -12.14 -15.08 -7.22
C VAL A 74 -13.25 -16.09 -6.85
N GLY A 75 -14.52 -15.74 -7.08
CA GLY A 75 -15.68 -16.61 -6.85
C GLY A 75 -15.96 -16.96 -5.38
N GLY A 76 -15.19 -16.42 -4.44
CA GLY A 76 -15.22 -16.78 -3.01
C GLY A 76 -16.06 -15.83 -2.14
N GLN A 77 -16.30 -16.27 -0.92
CA GLN A 77 -16.88 -15.49 0.16
C GLN A 77 -15.82 -14.53 0.76
N PRO A 78 -16.10 -13.22 0.92
CA PRO A 78 -15.23 -12.31 1.65
C PRO A 78 -14.94 -12.74 3.10
N ILE A 79 -13.67 -12.64 3.49
CA ILE A 79 -13.20 -12.84 4.87
C ILE A 79 -13.39 -11.54 5.66
N VAL A 80 -13.95 -11.63 6.87
CA VAL A 80 -14.15 -10.47 7.75
C VAL A 80 -13.00 -10.42 8.76
N PHE A 81 -12.11 -9.45 8.58
CA PHE A 81 -10.93 -9.29 9.46
C PHE A 81 -11.27 -8.56 10.76
N ASP A 82 -10.69 -9.04 11.86
CA ASP A 82 -10.79 -8.47 13.21
C ASP A 82 -9.58 -7.59 13.52
N SER A 83 -8.37 -8.12 13.36
CA SER A 83 -7.14 -7.49 13.83
C SER A 83 -5.92 -7.80 12.95
N VAL A 84 -4.90 -6.96 13.05
CA VAL A 84 -3.71 -6.97 12.18
C VAL A 84 -2.46 -6.58 12.97
N LYS A 85 -1.31 -7.24 12.71
CA LYS A 85 -0.03 -6.93 13.38
C LYS A 85 1.15 -7.47 12.57
N GLY A 86 2.15 -6.61 12.30
CA GLY A 86 3.32 -6.99 11.51
C GLY A 86 2.92 -7.45 10.11
N SER A 87 3.32 -8.66 9.72
CA SER A 87 2.95 -9.29 8.45
C SER A 87 1.67 -10.15 8.52
N HIS A 88 0.90 -10.09 9.62
CA HIS A 88 -0.23 -11.00 9.85
C HIS A 88 -1.57 -10.28 10.02
N MET A 89 -2.63 -10.98 9.62
CA MET A 89 -4.03 -10.62 9.86
C MET A 89 -4.78 -11.79 10.50
N TRP A 90 -5.72 -11.48 11.38
CA TRP A 90 -6.63 -12.44 11.99
C TRP A 90 -8.08 -12.09 11.64
N ASP A 91 -8.87 -13.11 11.32
CA ASP A 91 -10.30 -12.95 11.03
C ASP A 91 -11.19 -13.18 12.26
N VAL A 92 -12.48 -12.88 12.12
CA VAL A 92 -13.48 -13.06 13.19
C VAL A 92 -13.67 -14.53 13.61
N ASP A 93 -13.35 -15.49 12.73
CA ASP A 93 -13.35 -16.92 12.99
C ASP A 93 -12.08 -17.36 13.76
N GLY A 94 -11.05 -16.51 13.74
CA GLY A 94 -9.76 -16.65 14.40
C GLY A 94 -8.80 -17.55 13.62
N ASN A 95 -8.88 -17.52 12.29
CA ASN A 95 -7.82 -17.95 11.38
C ASN A 95 -6.72 -16.88 11.32
N GLU A 96 -5.49 -17.30 11.01
CA GLU A 96 -4.33 -16.43 10.86
C GLU A 96 -3.81 -16.49 9.42
N TYR A 97 -3.47 -15.33 8.86
CA TYR A 97 -3.01 -15.18 7.48
C TYR A 97 -1.71 -14.38 7.44
N ILE A 98 -0.74 -14.82 6.63
CA ILE A 98 0.36 -13.96 6.19
C ILE A 98 -0.20 -13.03 5.11
N ASP A 99 -0.10 -11.71 5.32
CA ASP A 99 -0.73 -10.71 4.46
C ASP A 99 0.25 -10.08 3.44
N TYR A 100 -0.04 -10.34 2.16
CA TYR A 100 0.60 -9.71 1.02
C TYR A 100 -0.23 -8.56 0.38
N VAL A 101 -1.43 -8.30 0.89
CA VAL A 101 -2.27 -7.16 0.49
C VAL A 101 -1.80 -5.89 1.17
N GLY A 102 -1.40 -5.94 2.45
CA GLY A 102 -0.81 -4.82 3.19
C GLY A 102 -1.74 -3.61 3.28
N SER A 103 -3.05 -3.85 3.44
CA SER A 103 -4.13 -2.85 3.29
C SER A 103 -4.15 -2.14 1.91
N TRP A 104 -3.76 -2.86 0.86
CA TRP A 104 -3.54 -2.39 -0.52
C TRP A 104 -2.31 -1.48 -0.69
N GLY A 105 -1.36 -1.52 0.25
CA GLY A 105 -0.06 -0.83 0.17
C GLY A 105 0.39 0.03 1.37
N PRO A 106 -0.47 0.62 2.23
CA PRO A 106 -0.04 1.47 3.35
C PRO A 106 0.84 0.77 4.39
N ALA A 107 0.62 -0.52 4.65
CA ALA A 107 1.28 -1.26 5.74
C ALA A 107 2.71 -1.73 5.39
N ILE A 108 3.50 -0.88 4.72
CA ILE A 108 4.86 -1.23 4.26
C ILE A 108 5.83 -1.52 5.40
N ILE A 109 5.66 -0.87 6.56
CA ILE A 109 6.45 -1.14 7.79
C ILE A 109 5.81 -2.24 8.66
N GLY A 110 4.82 -2.96 8.13
CA GLY A 110 3.95 -3.88 8.86
C GLY A 110 2.73 -3.18 9.48
N HIS A 111 1.71 -3.98 9.77
CA HIS A 111 0.47 -3.56 10.42
C HIS A 111 0.68 -3.20 11.89
N ALA A 112 -0.07 -2.19 12.36
CA ALA A 112 -0.13 -1.79 13.77
C ALA A 112 1.27 -1.63 14.41
N ASP A 113 2.19 -0.94 13.73
CA ASP A 113 3.51 -0.60 14.28
C ASP A 113 3.39 0.15 15.62
N ASP A 114 4.19 -0.24 16.60
CA ASP A 114 4.07 0.26 17.97
C ASP A 114 4.51 1.73 18.10
N LYS A 115 5.46 2.21 17.28
CA LYS A 115 5.87 3.62 17.27
C LYS A 115 4.78 4.50 16.64
N VAL A 116 4.14 4.05 15.56
CA VAL A 116 2.99 4.74 14.93
C VAL A 116 1.79 4.77 15.87
N ASN A 117 1.42 3.64 16.48
CA ASN A 117 0.30 3.56 17.41
C ASN A 117 0.51 4.46 18.64
N ALA A 118 1.70 4.44 19.25
CA ALA A 118 2.01 5.31 20.38
C ALA A 118 1.90 6.81 19.99
N ALA A 119 2.41 7.20 18.83
CA ALA A 119 2.33 8.58 18.35
C ALA A 119 0.88 9.03 18.05
N LEU A 120 0.06 8.14 17.48
CA LEU A 120 -1.37 8.37 17.27
C LEU A 120 -2.12 8.57 18.60
N ILE A 121 -1.83 7.76 19.63
CA ILE A 121 -2.44 7.88 20.96
C ILE A 121 -2.08 9.22 21.62
N GLU A 122 -0.83 9.67 21.52
CA GLU A 122 -0.43 10.99 22.05
C GLU A 122 -1.05 12.17 21.27
N THR A 123 -1.21 12.02 19.96
CA THR A 123 -1.86 13.03 19.12
C THR A 123 -3.37 13.11 19.42
N LEU A 124 -4.03 11.97 19.60
CA LEU A 124 -5.47 11.86 19.91
C LEU A 124 -5.87 12.67 21.15
N LYS A 125 -5.00 12.74 22.18
CA LYS A 125 -5.22 13.55 23.40
C LYS A 125 -5.41 15.04 23.13
N LYS A 126 -4.98 15.54 21.97
CA LYS A 126 -5.09 16.95 21.56
C LYS A 126 -6.27 17.21 20.62
N GLY A 127 -6.99 16.17 20.18
CA GLY A 127 -8.03 16.24 19.16
C GLY A 127 -7.58 15.70 17.80
N THR A 128 -8.55 15.29 16.98
CA THR A 128 -8.30 14.56 15.73
C THR A 128 -8.35 15.41 14.47
N SER A 129 -9.00 16.58 14.54
CA SER A 129 -9.11 17.56 13.46
C SER A 129 -9.31 18.95 14.08
N PHE A 130 -8.72 19.98 13.45
CA PHE A 130 -8.77 21.36 13.94
C PHE A 130 -9.50 22.33 12.99
N GLY A 131 -9.67 21.97 11.70
CA GLY A 131 -10.18 22.90 10.68
C GLY A 131 -9.29 24.13 10.44
N ALA A 132 -8.04 24.09 10.93
CA ALA A 132 -7.05 25.16 10.89
C ALA A 132 -5.64 24.54 10.88
N PRO A 133 -4.60 25.27 10.41
CA PRO A 133 -3.25 24.73 10.25
C PRO A 133 -2.61 24.24 11.55
N CYS A 134 -1.80 23.19 11.46
CA CYS A 134 -0.99 22.64 12.54
C CYS A 134 0.44 22.32 12.10
N VAL A 135 1.37 22.31 13.06
CA VAL A 135 2.81 22.10 12.78
C VAL A 135 3.12 20.74 12.11
N LEU A 136 2.26 19.74 12.31
CA LEU A 136 2.45 18.41 11.71
C LEU A 136 2.28 18.42 10.18
N GLU A 137 1.49 19.33 9.63
CA GLU A 137 1.36 19.52 8.17
C GLU A 137 2.69 20.00 7.58
N ASN A 138 3.33 20.98 8.21
CA ASN A 138 4.65 21.48 7.79
C ASN A 138 5.70 20.36 7.84
N VAL A 139 5.75 19.60 8.94
CA VAL A 139 6.74 18.50 9.11
C VAL A 139 6.54 17.42 8.04
N LEU A 140 5.31 17.00 7.74
CA LEU A 140 5.10 16.01 6.68
C LEU A 140 5.37 16.60 5.28
N ALA A 141 5.06 17.87 5.05
CA ALA A 141 5.38 18.55 3.79
C ALA A 141 6.89 18.60 3.54
N GLU A 142 7.68 19.03 4.54
CA GLU A 142 9.15 19.05 4.51
C GLU A 142 9.72 17.66 4.22
N MET A 143 9.19 16.62 4.88
CA MET A 143 9.63 15.24 4.67
C MET A 143 9.30 14.72 3.25
N VAL A 144 8.12 15.05 2.70
CA VAL A 144 7.74 14.63 1.34
C VAL A 144 8.57 15.38 0.28
N ILE A 145 8.75 16.70 0.44
CA ILE A 145 9.59 17.53 -0.43
C ILE A 145 11.05 17.05 -0.41
N SER A 146 11.58 16.70 0.76
CA SER A 146 12.95 16.17 0.89
C SER A 146 13.13 14.76 0.32
N ALA A 147 12.04 14.01 0.11
CA ALA A 147 12.10 12.61 -0.32
C ALA A 147 11.88 12.44 -1.82
N VAL A 148 10.91 13.17 -2.40
CA VAL A 148 10.39 12.89 -3.74
C VAL A 148 10.95 13.90 -4.76
N PRO A 149 11.82 13.49 -5.71
CA PRO A 149 12.59 14.37 -6.60
C PRO A 149 11.83 15.48 -7.34
N SER A 150 10.56 15.28 -7.70
CA SER A 150 9.75 16.28 -8.41
C SER A 150 9.09 17.33 -7.51
N ILE A 151 8.97 17.08 -6.21
CA ILE A 151 8.06 17.81 -5.33
C ILE A 151 8.78 18.98 -4.64
N GLU A 152 8.67 20.17 -5.22
CA GLU A 152 9.14 21.42 -4.62
C GLU A 152 8.07 22.05 -3.69
N MET A 153 6.79 21.73 -3.94
CA MET A 153 5.64 22.14 -3.13
C MET A 153 4.56 21.05 -3.17
N VAL A 154 3.85 20.85 -2.06
CA VAL A 154 2.87 19.76 -1.90
C VAL A 154 1.55 20.24 -1.27
N ARG A 155 0.44 19.61 -1.67
CA ARG A 155 -0.90 19.76 -1.10
C ARG A 155 -1.41 18.41 -0.58
N PHE A 156 -1.74 18.33 0.70
CA PHE A 156 -2.42 17.17 1.28
C PHE A 156 -3.93 17.16 0.98
N VAL A 157 -4.46 15.96 0.81
CA VAL A 157 -5.86 15.61 0.55
C VAL A 157 -6.19 14.28 1.26
N ASN A 158 -7.42 13.78 1.13
CA ASN A 158 -7.92 12.68 1.96
C ASN A 158 -7.82 11.31 1.25
N SER A 159 -7.55 11.29 -0.06
CA SER A 159 -7.40 10.05 -0.84
C SER A 159 -6.56 10.24 -2.11
N GLY A 160 -6.10 9.12 -2.69
CA GLY A 160 -5.50 9.12 -4.03
C GLY A 160 -6.43 9.64 -5.13
N THR A 161 -7.74 9.37 -5.05
CA THR A 161 -8.72 9.95 -5.98
C THR A 161 -8.71 11.47 -5.91
N GLU A 162 -8.74 12.06 -4.71
CA GLU A 162 -8.66 13.51 -4.55
C GLU A 162 -7.33 14.09 -5.05
N ALA A 163 -6.23 13.35 -4.91
CA ALA A 163 -4.91 13.76 -5.40
C ALA A 163 -4.87 13.81 -6.93
N CYS A 164 -5.35 12.76 -7.60
CA CYS A 164 -5.42 12.70 -9.06
C CYS A 164 -6.46 13.68 -9.63
N MET A 165 -7.56 13.96 -8.91
CA MET A 165 -8.48 15.06 -9.25
C MET A 165 -7.83 16.45 -9.13
N GLY A 166 -7.06 16.69 -8.07
CA GLY A 166 -6.32 17.93 -7.86
C GLY A 166 -5.28 18.14 -8.96
N ALA A 167 -4.44 17.15 -9.20
CA ALA A 167 -3.43 17.16 -10.27
C ALA A 167 -4.05 17.35 -11.66
N LEU A 168 -5.16 16.67 -11.98
CA LEU A 168 -5.85 16.82 -13.28
C LEU A 168 -6.35 18.23 -13.51
N ARG A 169 -6.93 18.86 -12.49
CA ARG A 169 -7.36 20.27 -12.58
C ARG A 169 -6.15 21.20 -12.71
N LEU A 170 -5.05 20.89 -12.01
CA LEU A 170 -3.85 21.70 -11.95
C LEU A 170 -3.13 21.75 -13.29
N VAL A 171 -2.88 20.60 -13.93
CA VAL A 171 -2.18 20.57 -15.22
C VAL A 171 -3.00 21.22 -16.34
N ARG A 172 -4.33 21.08 -16.32
CA ARG A 172 -5.25 21.80 -17.23
C ARG A 172 -5.18 23.31 -16.99
N ALA A 173 -5.23 23.76 -15.73
CA ALA A 173 -5.16 25.17 -15.37
C ALA A 173 -3.81 25.83 -15.70
N PHE A 174 -2.69 25.11 -15.53
CA PHE A 174 -1.34 25.61 -15.80
C PHE A 174 -1.06 25.71 -17.31
N THR A 175 -1.46 24.70 -18.09
CA THR A 175 -1.20 24.66 -19.54
C THR A 175 -2.23 25.42 -20.38
N GLY A 176 -3.44 25.66 -19.84
CA GLY A 176 -4.57 26.19 -20.59
C GLY A 176 -5.19 25.18 -21.59
N ARG A 177 -4.83 23.89 -21.48
CA ARG A 177 -5.23 22.81 -22.39
C ARG A 177 -6.23 21.86 -21.73
N GLU A 178 -7.07 21.20 -22.52
CA GLU A 178 -8.15 20.35 -21.99
C GLU A 178 -7.83 18.85 -22.02
N LYS A 179 -7.12 18.35 -23.03
CA LYS A 179 -6.95 16.91 -23.22
C LYS A 179 -5.88 16.34 -22.29
N ILE A 180 -6.08 15.11 -21.81
CA ILE A 180 -5.00 14.31 -21.19
C ILE A 180 -4.86 12.97 -21.91
N VAL A 181 -3.68 12.37 -21.81
CA VAL A 181 -3.47 10.95 -22.13
C VAL A 181 -3.43 10.17 -20.82
N LYS A 182 -4.18 9.07 -20.72
CA LYS A 182 -3.98 8.02 -19.70
C LYS A 182 -3.70 6.69 -20.39
N PHE A 183 -3.24 5.72 -19.61
CA PHE A 183 -3.01 4.37 -20.13
C PHE A 183 -4.14 3.39 -19.81
N GLU A 184 -4.31 2.40 -20.67
CA GLU A 184 -5.14 1.22 -20.41
C GLU A 184 -4.52 0.39 -19.27
N GLY A 185 -5.34 -0.19 -18.40
CA GLY A 185 -4.89 -0.89 -17.17
C GLY A 185 -4.48 0.03 -16.00
N CYS A 186 -4.14 1.30 -16.24
CA CYS A 186 -3.89 2.28 -15.17
C CYS A 186 -5.19 2.81 -14.54
N TYR A 187 -5.19 2.99 -13.22
CA TYR A 187 -6.30 3.50 -12.41
C TYR A 187 -5.87 4.68 -11.53
N HIS A 188 -6.52 5.84 -11.72
CA HIS A 188 -6.21 7.12 -11.08
C HIS A 188 -7.34 7.62 -10.17
N GLY A 189 -8.00 6.68 -9.48
CA GLY A 189 -9.25 6.95 -8.76
C GLY A 189 -10.48 6.96 -9.66
N HIS A 190 -11.63 7.33 -9.09
CA HIS A 190 -12.96 7.22 -9.72
C HIS A 190 -13.55 8.57 -10.18
N ALA A 191 -12.73 9.57 -10.46
CA ALA A 191 -13.20 10.83 -11.02
C ALA A 191 -13.64 10.63 -12.48
N ASP A 192 -14.74 11.26 -12.89
CA ASP A 192 -15.35 11.08 -14.22
C ASP A 192 -14.35 11.03 -15.38
N SER A 193 -13.43 12.01 -15.47
CA SER A 193 -12.44 12.08 -16.56
C SER A 193 -11.46 10.92 -16.61
N PHE A 194 -11.34 10.08 -15.57
CA PHE A 194 -10.52 8.86 -15.61
C PHE A 194 -11.34 7.59 -15.93
N LEU A 195 -12.66 7.65 -15.83
CA LEU A 195 -13.60 6.54 -16.12
C LEU A 195 -13.91 6.44 -17.63
N VAL A 196 -12.84 6.35 -18.43
CA VAL A 196 -12.89 6.27 -19.90
C VAL A 196 -12.59 4.86 -20.38
N LYS A 197 -13.41 4.42 -21.33
CA LYS A 197 -13.35 3.07 -21.89
C LYS A 197 -12.11 2.88 -22.76
N ALA A 198 -11.37 1.83 -22.44
CA ALA A 198 -10.25 1.31 -23.22
C ALA A 198 -10.72 0.51 -24.45
N GLY A 199 -9.87 0.43 -25.49
CA GLY A 199 -10.05 -0.48 -26.61
C GLY A 199 -9.92 0.12 -28.01
N SER A 200 -9.54 -0.75 -28.96
CA SER A 200 -9.40 -0.42 -30.38
C SER A 200 -10.68 0.17 -30.97
N GLY A 201 -10.57 1.34 -31.59
CA GLY A 201 -11.68 2.07 -32.22
C GLY A 201 -12.40 3.10 -31.34
N VAL A 202 -12.13 3.17 -30.03
CA VAL A 202 -12.76 4.17 -29.12
C VAL A 202 -11.77 5.05 -28.36
N ALA A 203 -10.47 4.76 -28.44
CA ALA A 203 -9.40 5.43 -27.69
C ALA A 203 -9.31 6.96 -27.84
N THR A 204 -9.78 7.52 -28.96
CA THR A 204 -9.82 8.97 -29.23
C THR A 204 -11.20 9.60 -28.99
N LEU A 205 -12.23 8.79 -28.70
CA LEU A 205 -13.62 9.24 -28.55
C LEU A 205 -13.99 9.61 -27.11
N GLY A 206 -13.13 9.32 -26.13
CA GLY A 206 -13.38 9.64 -24.71
C GLY A 206 -14.71 9.08 -24.20
N LEU A 207 -15.07 7.85 -24.59
CA LEU A 207 -16.36 7.27 -24.20
C LEU A 207 -16.35 6.85 -22.71
N PRO A 208 -17.41 7.13 -21.94
CA PRO A 208 -17.48 6.73 -20.54
C PRO A 208 -17.54 5.20 -20.39
N ASP A 209 -16.83 4.66 -19.39
CA ASP A 209 -16.81 3.23 -19.06
C ASP A 209 -17.81 2.85 -17.95
N SER A 210 -18.38 3.85 -17.27
CA SER A 210 -19.38 3.67 -16.20
C SER A 210 -20.67 4.42 -16.53
N PRO A 211 -21.86 3.81 -16.31
CA PRO A 211 -23.12 4.55 -16.27
C PRO A 211 -23.05 5.71 -15.28
N GLY A 212 -23.79 6.79 -15.58
CA GLY A 212 -23.82 8.02 -14.80
C GLY A 212 -22.74 9.04 -15.15
N VAL A 213 -21.64 8.64 -15.80
CA VAL A 213 -20.59 9.56 -16.27
C VAL A 213 -21.04 10.27 -17.57
N PRO A 214 -21.16 11.62 -17.59
CA PRO A 214 -21.51 12.36 -18.80
C PRO A 214 -20.39 12.28 -19.85
N LYS A 215 -20.75 12.14 -21.13
CA LYS A 215 -19.77 12.12 -22.25
C LYS A 215 -18.85 13.36 -22.29
N GLY A 216 -19.34 14.52 -21.84
CA GLY A 216 -18.53 15.75 -21.75
C GLY A 216 -17.48 15.74 -20.64
N SER A 217 -17.65 14.91 -19.60
CA SER A 217 -16.63 14.75 -18.55
C SER A 217 -15.42 13.93 -19.03
N THR A 218 -15.60 13.14 -20.10
CA THR A 218 -14.63 12.15 -20.60
C THR A 218 -14.06 12.48 -21.98
N SER A 219 -14.67 13.39 -22.74
CA SER A 219 -14.20 13.82 -24.07
C SER A 219 -12.80 14.45 -24.07
N GLY A 220 -12.35 14.97 -22.92
CA GLY A 220 -10.99 15.48 -22.69
C GLY A 220 -9.98 14.41 -22.25
N THR A 221 -10.25 13.12 -22.44
CA THR A 221 -9.35 12.03 -22.05
C THR A 221 -9.15 11.04 -23.19
N LEU A 222 -7.88 10.92 -23.61
CA LEU A 222 -7.39 10.00 -24.61
C LEU A 222 -6.78 8.76 -23.92
N THR A 223 -6.86 7.58 -24.54
CA THR A 223 -6.25 6.35 -24.00
C THR A 223 -5.19 5.77 -24.93
N ALA A 224 -4.10 5.27 -24.36
CA ALA A 224 -3.08 4.48 -25.07
C ALA A 224 -2.79 3.17 -24.33
N PRO A 225 -2.39 2.08 -25.02
CA PRO A 225 -1.87 0.89 -24.35
C PRO A 225 -0.63 1.24 -23.53
N TYR A 226 -0.52 0.70 -22.31
CA TYR A 226 0.71 0.86 -21.52
C TYR A 226 1.89 0.20 -22.25
N ASN A 227 3.09 0.79 -22.15
CA ASN A 227 4.29 0.42 -22.91
C ASN A 227 4.26 0.65 -24.44
N ASP A 228 3.20 1.24 -25.02
CA ASP A 228 3.14 1.60 -26.45
C ASP A 228 3.49 3.08 -26.68
N VAL A 229 4.76 3.36 -26.99
CA VAL A 229 5.26 4.72 -27.28
C VAL A 229 4.68 5.28 -28.59
N GLU A 230 4.50 4.45 -29.61
CA GLU A 230 4.07 4.91 -30.94
C GLU A 230 2.58 5.30 -30.93
N ALA A 231 1.75 4.59 -30.17
CA ALA A 231 0.38 5.02 -29.89
C ALA A 231 0.34 6.40 -29.22
N VAL A 232 1.21 6.67 -28.24
CA VAL A 232 1.26 7.99 -27.58
C VAL A 232 1.76 9.07 -28.53
N LYS A 233 2.83 8.84 -29.30
CA LYS A 233 3.29 9.79 -30.33
C LYS A 233 2.17 10.16 -31.29
N LYS A 234 1.42 9.17 -31.79
CA LYS A 234 0.27 9.40 -32.66
C LYS A 234 -0.80 10.26 -32.00
N LEU A 235 -1.11 10.04 -30.72
CA LEU A 235 -2.05 10.91 -29.98
C LEU A 235 -1.56 12.36 -29.93
N PHE A 236 -0.25 12.61 -29.76
CA PHE A 236 0.32 13.96 -29.84
C PHE A 236 0.27 14.55 -31.25
N GLU A 237 0.54 13.74 -32.29
CA GLU A 237 0.43 14.17 -33.70
C GLU A 237 -1.00 14.54 -34.11
N ASP A 238 -1.99 13.79 -33.63
CA ASP A 238 -3.42 13.99 -33.89
C ASP A 238 -4.04 15.11 -33.02
N ASN A 239 -3.37 15.59 -31.96
CA ASN A 239 -3.89 16.55 -30.97
C ASN A 239 -2.88 17.65 -30.59
N LYS A 240 -2.11 18.15 -31.56
CA LYS A 240 -0.98 19.08 -31.36
C LYS A 240 -1.36 20.31 -30.54
N GLY A 241 -0.66 20.53 -29.43
CA GLY A 241 -0.90 21.67 -28.53
C GLY A 241 -2.19 21.61 -27.70
N GLU A 242 -2.98 20.52 -27.80
CA GLU A 242 -4.24 20.36 -27.06
C GLU A 242 -4.10 19.48 -25.80
N ILE A 243 -2.99 18.75 -25.66
CA ILE A 243 -2.72 17.83 -24.54
C ILE A 243 -2.08 18.60 -23.38
N ALA A 244 -2.79 18.71 -22.25
CA ALA A 244 -2.30 19.26 -20.99
C ALA A 244 -1.25 18.35 -20.34
N ALA A 245 -1.49 17.04 -20.31
CA ALA A 245 -0.64 16.10 -19.59
C ALA A 245 -0.76 14.64 -20.03
N VAL A 246 0.27 13.86 -19.69
CA VAL A 246 0.28 12.39 -19.71
C VAL A 246 0.25 11.89 -18.26
N PHE A 247 -0.79 11.15 -17.89
CA PHE A 247 -0.96 10.49 -16.59
C PHE A 247 -0.62 9.00 -16.71
N LEU A 248 0.19 8.48 -15.78
CA LEU A 248 0.47 7.05 -15.68
C LEU A 248 0.85 6.61 -14.27
N GLU A 249 0.58 5.33 -13.95
CA GLU A 249 1.31 4.62 -12.91
C GLU A 249 2.73 4.31 -13.47
N PRO A 250 3.83 4.71 -12.81
CA PRO A 250 5.19 4.44 -13.31
C PRO A 250 5.56 2.96 -13.32
N VAL A 251 4.88 2.16 -12.51
CA VAL A 251 4.72 0.70 -12.60
C VAL A 251 3.24 0.44 -12.39
N VAL A 252 2.57 -0.24 -13.31
CA VAL A 252 1.15 -0.56 -13.13
C VAL A 252 0.99 -1.57 -12.01
N GLY A 253 0.08 -1.32 -11.07
CA GLY A 253 -0.35 -2.28 -10.05
C GLY A 253 -1.83 -2.67 -10.17
N ASN A 254 -2.67 -1.82 -10.75
CA ASN A 254 -4.14 -2.04 -10.78
C ASN A 254 -4.61 -3.04 -11.86
N ALA A 255 -3.74 -3.43 -12.80
CA ALA A 255 -3.96 -4.49 -13.78
C ALA A 255 -3.05 -5.71 -13.53
N GLY A 256 -2.62 -5.91 -12.28
CA GLY A 256 -1.46 -6.73 -11.93
C GLY A 256 -0.17 -5.92 -12.03
N PHE A 257 0.96 -6.54 -11.66
CA PHE A 257 2.28 -5.90 -11.69
C PHE A 257 2.84 -5.88 -13.13
N ILE A 258 2.87 -4.70 -13.76
CA ILE A 258 3.40 -4.51 -15.11
C ILE A 258 4.46 -3.40 -15.08
N PRO A 259 5.76 -3.73 -15.13
CA PRO A 259 6.81 -2.71 -15.18
C PRO A 259 6.87 -1.99 -16.54
N PRO A 260 7.45 -0.78 -16.57
CA PRO A 260 7.71 -0.07 -17.81
C PRO A 260 8.80 -0.80 -18.61
N GLN A 261 8.61 -0.90 -19.93
CA GLN A 261 9.63 -1.42 -20.84
C GLN A 261 10.82 -0.45 -20.93
N PRO A 262 12.06 -0.94 -21.18
CA PRO A 262 13.23 -0.09 -21.32
C PRO A 262 12.99 1.05 -22.32
N GLY A 263 13.23 2.29 -21.88
CA GLY A 263 13.03 3.49 -22.69
C GLY A 263 11.61 4.07 -22.70
N PHE A 264 10.57 3.37 -22.23
CA PHE A 264 9.19 3.87 -22.23
C PHE A 264 9.03 5.20 -21.47
N LEU A 265 9.45 5.23 -20.19
CA LEU A 265 9.35 6.45 -19.37
C LEU A 265 10.22 7.60 -19.91
N ASN A 266 11.39 7.30 -20.48
CA ASN A 266 12.26 8.29 -21.14
C ASN A 266 11.55 8.92 -22.36
N ALA A 267 10.91 8.09 -23.20
CA ALA A 267 10.19 8.56 -24.37
C ALA A 267 9.00 9.46 -23.99
N LEU A 268 8.25 9.11 -22.94
CA LEU A 268 7.17 9.96 -22.43
C LEU A 268 7.70 11.29 -21.86
N ARG A 269 8.81 11.27 -21.12
CA ARG A 269 9.43 12.47 -20.57
C ARG A 269 9.91 13.42 -21.66
N GLU A 270 10.54 12.90 -22.71
CA GLU A 270 10.99 13.71 -23.84
C GLU A 270 9.81 14.25 -24.67
N LEU A 271 8.83 13.41 -25.02
CA LEU A 271 7.66 13.80 -25.81
C LEU A 271 6.82 14.89 -25.11
N THR A 272 6.55 14.73 -23.82
CA THR A 272 5.84 15.77 -23.03
C THR A 272 6.60 17.09 -23.03
N LYS A 273 7.92 17.04 -22.81
CA LYS A 273 8.80 18.21 -22.80
C LYS A 273 8.86 18.92 -24.16
N GLN A 274 8.85 18.18 -25.27
CA GLN A 274 8.88 18.74 -26.62
C GLN A 274 7.57 19.46 -27.00
N ASP A 275 6.41 18.92 -26.64
CA ASP A 275 5.10 19.52 -26.94
C ASP A 275 4.67 20.60 -25.91
N GLY A 276 5.32 20.64 -24.74
CA GLY A 276 4.93 21.51 -23.62
C GLY A 276 3.75 20.96 -22.80
N ALA A 277 3.47 19.67 -22.92
CA ALA A 277 2.58 18.94 -22.02
C ALA A 277 3.33 18.56 -20.73
N LEU A 278 2.59 18.34 -19.64
CA LEU A 278 3.17 17.93 -18.36
C LEU A 278 3.21 16.40 -18.21
N LEU A 279 4.26 15.87 -17.59
CA LEU A 279 4.32 14.46 -17.19
C LEU A 279 3.80 14.32 -15.75
N VAL A 280 2.80 13.46 -15.52
CA VAL A 280 2.21 13.22 -14.21
C VAL A 280 2.37 11.76 -13.80
N PHE A 281 3.17 11.52 -12.76
CA PHE A 281 3.29 10.19 -12.16
C PHE A 281 2.25 10.00 -11.07
N ASP A 282 1.40 8.99 -11.23
CA ASP A 282 0.57 8.46 -10.16
C ASP A 282 1.40 7.51 -9.30
N GLU A 283 1.97 8.06 -8.24
CA GLU A 283 2.76 7.34 -7.25
C GLU A 283 1.94 7.00 -6.00
N VAL A 284 0.60 6.99 -6.10
CA VAL A 284 -0.29 6.57 -5.00
C VAL A 284 -0.05 5.11 -4.60
N MET A 285 0.58 4.29 -5.45
CA MET A 285 1.04 2.93 -5.10
C MET A 285 2.56 2.77 -5.03
N THR A 286 3.33 3.39 -5.93
CA THR A 286 4.78 3.21 -6.05
C THR A 286 5.61 4.12 -5.14
N GLY A 287 5.06 5.28 -4.75
CA GLY A 287 5.74 6.27 -3.91
C GLY A 287 6.05 5.71 -2.53
N PHE A 288 7.29 5.90 -2.07
CA PHE A 288 7.83 5.31 -0.83
C PHE A 288 7.79 3.78 -0.79
N ARG A 289 7.58 3.09 -1.92
CA ARG A 289 7.52 1.62 -2.01
C ARG A 289 8.63 1.01 -2.85
N LEU A 290 8.89 1.54 -4.05
CA LEU A 290 9.97 1.03 -4.91
C LEU A 290 11.35 1.53 -4.47
N ALA A 291 11.40 2.80 -4.03
CA ALA A 291 12.52 3.46 -3.38
C ALA A 291 11.95 4.55 -2.45
N TYR A 292 12.80 5.25 -1.69
CA TYR A 292 12.35 6.27 -0.74
C TYR A 292 11.68 7.45 -1.44
N GLY A 293 12.27 7.92 -2.54
CA GLY A 293 11.69 8.89 -3.47
C GLY A 293 10.75 8.31 -4.53
N GLY A 294 10.34 7.04 -4.39
CA GLY A 294 9.39 6.37 -5.29
C GLY A 294 9.99 5.90 -6.62
N ALA A 295 9.12 5.66 -7.60
CA ALA A 295 9.49 5.18 -8.93
C ALA A 295 10.34 6.18 -9.71
N GLN A 296 10.11 7.49 -9.52
CA GLN A 296 10.93 8.53 -10.14
C GLN A 296 12.40 8.51 -9.69
N GLU A 297 12.68 8.16 -8.43
CA GLU A 297 14.04 7.86 -7.96
C GLU A 297 14.53 6.57 -8.60
N TYR A 298 13.77 5.47 -8.46
CA TYR A 298 14.13 4.13 -8.91
C TYR A 298 14.49 4.06 -10.41
N PHE A 299 13.76 4.76 -11.28
CA PHE A 299 14.01 4.82 -12.73
C PHE A 299 14.81 6.06 -13.18
N GLY A 300 15.09 7.02 -12.29
CA GLY A 300 15.78 8.27 -12.62
C GLY A 300 15.00 9.20 -13.57
N ILE A 301 13.66 9.22 -13.49
CA ILE A 301 12.79 10.02 -14.37
C ILE A 301 11.94 10.99 -13.55
N THR A 302 12.23 12.30 -13.65
CA THR A 302 11.48 13.34 -12.92
C THR A 302 10.21 13.78 -13.68
N PRO A 303 9.00 13.54 -13.14
CA PRO A 303 7.76 14.11 -13.65
C PRO A 303 7.63 15.60 -13.30
N ASP A 304 6.67 16.31 -13.89
CA ASP A 304 6.35 17.70 -13.52
C ASP A 304 5.45 17.76 -12.27
N VAL A 305 4.56 16.77 -12.12
CA VAL A 305 3.63 16.60 -11.00
C VAL A 305 3.62 15.13 -10.57
N THR A 306 3.51 14.89 -9.27
CA THR A 306 3.37 13.57 -8.67
C THR A 306 2.14 13.54 -7.75
N THR A 307 1.36 12.47 -7.82
CA THR A 307 0.32 12.17 -6.82
C THR A 307 0.78 11.05 -5.90
N LEU A 308 0.37 11.12 -4.64
CA LEU A 308 0.77 10.25 -3.55
C LEU A 308 -0.45 9.85 -2.72
N GLY A 309 -0.29 8.78 -1.95
CA GLY A 309 -1.27 8.33 -0.96
C GLY A 309 -0.75 7.09 -0.25
N LYS A 310 -1.66 6.31 0.32
CA LYS A 310 -1.36 5.04 1.01
C LYS A 310 -0.31 5.19 2.12
N ILE A 311 0.96 5.01 1.79
CA ILE A 311 2.10 5.01 2.73
C ILE A 311 2.26 6.36 3.43
N ILE A 312 2.03 7.48 2.72
CA ILE A 312 2.11 8.83 3.34
C ILE A 312 1.04 9.09 4.41
N GLY A 313 0.04 8.23 4.55
CA GLY A 313 -0.94 8.26 5.62
C GLY A 313 -0.69 7.26 6.76
N GLY A 314 0.33 6.40 6.65
CA GLY A 314 0.66 5.39 7.67
C GLY A 314 -0.52 4.48 8.06
N GLY A 315 -1.44 4.22 7.12
CA GLY A 315 -2.68 3.46 7.36
C GLY A 315 -3.94 4.31 7.53
N LEU A 316 -3.83 5.63 7.68
CA LEU A 316 -4.96 6.58 7.72
C LEU A 316 -5.25 7.17 6.31
N PRO A 317 -6.47 7.69 6.06
CA PRO A 317 -6.81 8.32 4.79
C PRO A 317 -6.00 9.60 4.52
N VAL A 318 -5.00 9.48 3.64
CA VAL A 318 -4.21 10.59 3.09
C VAL A 318 -3.98 10.35 1.60
N GLY A 319 -4.10 11.42 0.82
CA GLY A 319 -3.42 11.58 -0.46
C GLY A 319 -2.63 12.88 -0.46
N ALA A 320 -1.82 13.09 -1.48
CA ALA A 320 -1.21 14.37 -1.76
C ALA A 320 -0.96 14.55 -3.25
N TYR A 321 -0.93 15.78 -3.73
CA TYR A 321 -0.36 16.11 -5.04
C TYR A 321 0.67 17.22 -4.88
N GLY A 322 1.77 17.10 -5.60
CA GLY A 322 2.90 18.01 -5.51
C GLY A 322 3.72 17.99 -6.79
N GLY A 323 4.67 18.89 -6.93
CA GLY A 323 5.48 19.00 -8.14
C GLY A 323 6.30 20.28 -8.13
N ARG A 324 6.68 20.73 -9.33
CA ARG A 324 7.35 22.02 -9.52
C ARG A 324 6.54 23.17 -8.91
N LYS A 325 7.24 24.09 -8.27
CA LYS A 325 6.65 25.19 -7.51
C LYS A 325 5.85 26.15 -8.40
N ASP A 326 6.32 26.44 -9.61
CA ASP A 326 5.63 27.33 -10.56
C ASP A 326 4.26 26.76 -10.99
N ILE A 327 4.14 25.43 -11.07
CA ILE A 327 2.87 24.74 -11.30
C ILE A 327 2.01 24.82 -10.04
N MET A 328 2.56 24.46 -8.87
CA MET A 328 1.81 24.36 -7.61
C MET A 328 1.31 25.71 -7.08
N GLU A 329 1.97 26.83 -7.41
CA GLU A 329 1.50 28.17 -7.05
C GLU A 329 0.19 28.58 -7.77
N MET A 330 -0.25 27.84 -8.79
CA MET A 330 -1.60 27.99 -9.36
C MET A 330 -2.71 27.54 -8.41
N VAL A 331 -2.42 26.75 -7.38
CA VAL A 331 -3.42 26.19 -6.45
C VAL A 331 -3.90 27.25 -5.45
N ALA A 332 -5.21 27.38 -5.27
CA ALA A 332 -5.79 28.26 -4.25
C ALA A 332 -5.31 27.88 -2.84
N PRO A 333 -4.99 28.85 -1.96
CA PRO A 333 -5.20 30.30 -2.11
C PRO A 333 -4.06 31.08 -2.79
N ALA A 334 -2.97 30.43 -3.22
CA ALA A 334 -1.85 31.11 -3.89
C ALA A 334 -2.23 31.55 -5.31
N GLY A 335 -2.97 30.71 -6.03
CA GLY A 335 -3.42 30.96 -7.39
C GLY A 335 -4.91 30.66 -7.63
N PRO A 336 -5.37 30.73 -8.90
CA PRO A 336 -6.80 30.68 -9.23
C PRO A 336 -7.41 29.27 -9.22
N MET A 337 -6.61 28.19 -9.22
CA MET A 337 -7.14 26.83 -9.33
C MET A 337 -7.71 26.35 -7.99
N TYR A 338 -9.03 26.23 -7.90
CA TYR A 338 -9.69 25.85 -6.66
C TYR A 338 -9.56 24.35 -6.31
N GLN A 339 -9.10 24.07 -5.09
CA GLN A 339 -9.22 22.79 -4.40
C GLN A 339 -9.21 23.04 -2.89
N ALA A 340 -10.10 22.37 -2.15
CA ALA A 340 -10.18 22.39 -0.69
C ALA A 340 -10.61 21.02 -0.16
N GLY A 341 -10.43 20.76 1.14
CA GLY A 341 -10.90 19.56 1.82
C GLY A 341 -10.90 19.72 3.34
N THR A 342 -12.02 19.43 3.99
CA THR A 342 -12.27 19.75 5.41
C THR A 342 -11.38 18.99 6.40
N LEU A 343 -10.92 17.79 6.03
CA LEU A 343 -10.07 16.91 6.86
C LEU A 343 -8.64 16.78 6.30
N SER A 344 -8.32 17.51 5.23
CA SER A 344 -6.97 17.57 4.68
C SER A 344 -6.00 18.13 5.74
N GLY A 345 -4.83 17.52 5.88
CA GLY A 345 -3.84 17.94 6.88
C GLY A 345 -4.17 17.58 8.34
N ASN A 346 -5.20 16.76 8.60
CA ASN A 346 -5.58 16.43 9.98
C ASN A 346 -4.42 15.79 10.79
N PRO A 347 -4.26 16.15 12.08
CA PRO A 347 -3.07 15.82 12.86
C PRO A 347 -2.83 14.32 13.05
N LEU A 348 -3.87 13.49 13.15
CA LEU A 348 -3.68 12.03 13.25
C LEU A 348 -3.01 11.46 12.00
N ALA A 349 -3.53 11.80 10.83
CA ALA A 349 -3.05 11.27 9.57
C ALA A 349 -1.65 11.81 9.22
N MET A 350 -1.37 13.08 9.56
CA MET A 350 -0.01 13.63 9.49
C MET A 350 0.95 12.89 10.44
N THR A 351 0.57 12.63 11.69
CA THR A 351 1.40 11.87 12.64
C THR A 351 1.75 10.48 12.15
N ALA A 352 0.76 9.72 11.63
CA ALA A 352 0.99 8.39 11.09
C ALA A 352 1.97 8.43 9.90
N GLY A 353 1.75 9.33 8.94
CA GLY A 353 2.66 9.55 7.81
C GLY A 353 4.09 9.88 8.23
N ILE A 354 4.27 10.83 9.16
CA ILE A 354 5.58 11.24 9.69
C ILE A 354 6.32 10.05 10.30
N HIS A 355 5.65 9.23 11.12
CA HIS A 355 6.28 8.09 11.77
C HIS A 355 6.59 6.94 10.79
N THR A 356 5.74 6.72 9.79
CA THR A 356 6.00 5.76 8.71
C THR A 356 7.20 6.18 7.85
N LEU A 357 7.25 7.43 7.35
CA LEU A 357 8.37 7.90 6.53
C LEU A 357 9.69 7.93 7.32
N LYS A 358 9.68 8.29 8.61
CA LYS A 358 10.86 8.17 9.49
C LYS A 358 11.39 6.74 9.57
N ARG A 359 10.50 5.74 9.67
CA ARG A 359 10.89 4.32 9.71
C ARG A 359 11.43 3.85 8.36
N LEU A 360 10.90 4.35 7.25
CA LEU A 360 11.35 4.02 5.90
C LEU A 360 12.72 4.63 5.53
N LEU A 361 13.11 5.73 6.18
CA LEU A 361 14.41 6.37 6.02
C LEU A 361 15.55 5.62 6.76
N GLU A 362 15.24 4.60 7.57
CA GLU A 362 16.27 3.78 8.22
C GLU A 362 17.06 2.97 7.16
N PRO A 363 18.41 3.02 7.14
CA PRO A 363 19.23 2.34 6.13
C PRO A 363 18.98 0.83 6.04
N GLY A 364 19.04 0.28 4.83
CA GLY A 364 18.77 -1.15 4.58
C GLY A 364 17.29 -1.49 4.41
N THR A 365 16.36 -0.52 4.50
CA THR A 365 14.92 -0.80 4.41
C THR A 365 14.51 -1.31 3.03
N TYR A 366 14.95 -0.66 1.94
CA TYR A 366 14.55 -1.06 0.59
C TYR A 366 15.34 -2.27 0.10
N GLU A 367 16.59 -2.40 0.52
CA GLU A 367 17.44 -3.57 0.28
C GLU A 367 16.90 -4.83 0.98
N TYR A 368 16.30 -4.67 2.16
CA TYR A 368 15.58 -5.75 2.83
C TYR A 368 14.30 -6.15 2.08
N LEU A 369 13.49 -5.17 1.64
CA LEU A 369 12.27 -5.41 0.88
C LEU A 369 12.56 -6.09 -0.48
N ASP A 370 13.56 -5.60 -1.21
CA ASP A 370 14.03 -6.18 -2.47
C ASP A 370 14.42 -7.66 -2.27
N LYS A 371 15.29 -7.94 -1.29
CA LYS A 371 15.70 -9.30 -0.96
C LYS A 371 14.52 -10.23 -0.68
N ILE A 372 13.65 -9.89 0.28
CA ILE A 372 12.56 -10.81 0.67
C ILE A 372 11.48 -10.95 -0.40
N THR A 373 11.37 -9.98 -1.31
CA THR A 373 10.46 -10.06 -2.46
C THR A 373 11.08 -10.91 -3.56
N GLY A 374 12.39 -10.78 -3.82
CA GLY A 374 13.14 -11.63 -4.75
C GLY A 374 13.29 -13.09 -4.29
N ASP A 375 13.18 -13.37 -2.98
CA ASP A 375 13.09 -14.74 -2.45
C ASP A 375 11.69 -15.38 -2.70
N LEU A 376 10.68 -14.61 -3.14
CA LEU A 376 9.29 -15.06 -3.33
C LEU A 376 8.88 -15.26 -4.81
N VAL A 377 9.55 -14.57 -5.75
CA VAL A 377 9.18 -14.48 -7.18
C VAL A 377 10.23 -15.14 -8.09
#